data_AF-A0A3D4ILR7-F1
#
_entry.id   AF-A0A3D4ILR7-F1
#
_cell.length_a   1.000
_cell.length_b   1.000
_cell.length_c   1.000
_cell.angle_alpha   90.00
_cell.angle_beta   90.00
_cell.angle_gamma   90.00
#
_symmetry.space_group_name_H-M   'P 1'
#
loop_
_entity.id
_entity.type
_entity.pdbx_description
1 polymer ?
#
loop_
_entity_poly.entity_id
_entity_poly.type
_entity_poly.pdbx_seq_one_letter_code
_entity_poly.pdbx_strand_id
1 'polypeptide(L)'
;MAVMTFKELQDFIESQDALFRSLKSQSERERVFARTIKLGEEYGELCNEVLASVGDQRKDKLNGKTRDLEGEFADVVIVAFMLAKAMNIDIGTALAKKIKTIKEKHNKQL
;
A
#
# COMPACT_ATOMS: atom_id res chain seq x y z
N MET A 1 -3.89 -21.33 -3.75
CA MET A 1 -4.55 -20.00 -3.77
C MET A 1 -4.46 -19.47 -5.19
N ALA A 2 -5.50 -18.82 -5.72
CA ALA A 2 -5.44 -18.16 -7.01
C ALA A 2 -4.57 -16.89 -6.91
N VAL A 3 -3.75 -16.62 -7.92
CA VAL A 3 -2.92 -15.41 -7.97
C VAL A 3 -3.80 -14.26 -8.47
N MET A 4 -3.86 -13.17 -7.69
CA MET A 4 -4.59 -11.96 -8.06
C MET A 4 -3.90 -11.26 -9.25
N THR A 5 -4.70 -10.84 -10.22
CA THR A 5 -4.26 -10.00 -11.33
C THR A 5 -4.24 -8.52 -10.95
N PHE A 6 -3.47 -7.72 -11.68
CA PHE A 6 -3.44 -6.27 -11.47
C PHE A 6 -4.83 -5.63 -11.69
N LYS A 7 -5.61 -6.16 -12.63
CA LYS A 7 -6.97 -5.66 -12.91
C LYS A 7 -7.90 -5.92 -11.73
N GLU A 8 -7.84 -7.10 -11.12
CA GLU A 8 -8.62 -7.40 -9.91
C GLU A 8 -8.25 -6.48 -8.74
N LEU A 9 -6.96 -6.17 -8.58
CA LEU A 9 -6.54 -5.16 -7.59
C LEU A 9 -7.15 -3.78 -7.90
N GLN A 10 -7.11 -3.33 -9.16
CA GLN A 10 -7.71 -2.05 -9.54
C GLN A 10 -9.22 -2.02 -9.26
N ASP A 11 -9.93 -3.09 -9.63
CA ASP A 11 -11.38 -3.21 -9.41
C ASP A 11 -11.71 -3.23 -7.92
N PHE A 12 -10.88 -3.90 -7.10
CA PHE A 12 -10.98 -3.83 -5.65
C PHE A 12 -10.82 -2.40 -5.14
N ILE A 13 -9.79 -1.66 -5.58
CA ILE A 13 -9.54 -0.28 -5.14
C ILE A 13 -10.70 0.66 -5.53
N GLU A 14 -11.27 0.49 -6.72
CA GLU A 14 -12.46 1.21 -7.15
C GLU A 14 -13.66 0.93 -6.24
N SER A 15 -13.90 -0.34 -5.90
CA SER A 15 -14.99 -0.73 -4.99
C SER A 15 -14.81 -0.13 -3.59
N GLN A 16 -13.59 -0.08 -3.08
CA GLN A 16 -13.28 0.51 -1.79
C GLN A 16 -13.48 2.02 -1.81
N ASP A 17 -12.98 2.74 -2.82
CA ASP A 17 -13.20 4.19 -2.92
C ASP A 17 -14.70 4.53 -2.98
N ALA A 18 -15.49 3.79 -3.76
CA ALA A 18 -16.94 3.94 -3.83
C ALA A 18 -17.62 3.70 -2.48
N LEU A 19 -17.24 2.64 -1.77
CA LEU A 19 -17.75 2.34 -0.42
C LEU A 19 -17.40 3.45 0.58
N PHE A 20 -16.16 3.93 0.59
CA PHE A 20 -15.77 4.99 1.52
C PHE A 20 -16.49 6.30 1.24
N ARG A 21 -16.73 6.62 -0.03
CA ARG A 21 -17.53 7.79 -0.44
C ARG A 21 -18.99 7.67 -0.02
N SER A 22 -19.56 6.46 0.01
CA SER A 22 -20.95 6.26 0.47
C SER A 22 -21.09 6.32 2.00
N LEU A 23 -20.05 5.92 2.74
CA LEU A 23 -20.06 5.88 4.21
C LEU A 23 -19.73 7.22 4.88
N LYS A 24 -18.92 8.07 4.24
CA LYS A 24 -18.41 9.31 4.85
C LYS A 24 -18.64 10.53 3.96
N SER A 25 -19.31 11.53 4.51
CA SER A 25 -19.38 12.87 3.91
C SER A 25 -18.06 13.63 4.16
N GLN A 26 -17.09 13.43 3.27
CA GLN A 26 -15.79 14.11 3.29
C GLN A 26 -15.58 14.92 2.01
N SER A 27 -14.81 16.00 2.11
CA SER A 27 -14.22 16.68 0.96
C SER A 27 -13.13 15.82 0.30
N GLU A 28 -12.75 16.13 -0.94
CA GLU A 28 -11.62 15.46 -1.61
C GLU A 28 -10.31 15.63 -0.80
N ARG A 29 -10.10 16.81 -0.21
CA ARG A 29 -8.91 17.10 0.60
C ARG A 29 -8.83 16.21 1.85
N GLU A 30 -9.94 16.06 2.55
CA GLU A 30 -10.01 15.20 3.74
C GLU A 30 -9.78 13.73 3.38
N ARG A 31 -10.29 13.26 2.22
CA ARG A 31 -10.01 11.91 1.72
C ARG A 31 -8.53 11.69 1.49
N VAL A 32 -7.88 12.59 0.76
CA VAL A 32 -6.44 12.50 0.48
C VAL A 32 -5.66 12.42 1.79
N PHE A 33 -5.94 13.32 2.74
CA PHE A 33 -5.25 13.31 4.04
C PHE A 33 -5.53 12.05 4.86
N ALA A 34 -6.77 11.56 4.89
CA ALA A 34 -7.10 10.31 5.56
C ALA A 34 -6.31 9.13 4.98
N ARG A 35 -6.16 9.05 3.65
CA ARG A 35 -5.35 8.02 2.98
C ARG A 35 -3.86 8.17 3.23
N THR A 36 -3.35 9.40 3.23
CA THR A 36 -1.94 9.67 3.58
C THR A 36 -1.62 9.23 5.00
N ILE A 37 -2.49 9.54 5.97
CA ILE A 37 -2.30 9.13 7.37
C ILE A 37 -2.38 7.61 7.50
N LYS A 38 -3.39 6.97 6.87
CA LYS A 38 -3.52 5.51 6.89
C LYS A 38 -2.31 4.82 6.26
N LEU A 39 -1.73 5.36 5.20
CA LEU A 39 -0.49 4.83 4.62
C LEU A 39 0.68 4.86 5.63
N GLY A 40 0.77 5.93 6.42
CA GLY A 40 1.77 6.02 7.49
C GLY A 40 1.54 5.02 8.62
N GLU A 41 0.28 4.71 8.93
CA GLU A 41 -0.11 3.67 9.88
C GLU A 41 0.35 2.28 9.40
N GLU A 42 -0.04 1.85 8.20
CA GLU A 42 0.35 0.54 7.64
C GLU A 42 1.87 0.42 7.51
N TYR A 43 2.55 1.49 7.10
CA TYR A 43 4.00 1.48 7.02
C TYR A 43 4.65 1.28 8.41
N GLY A 44 4.06 1.85 9.46
CA GLY A 44 4.49 1.64 10.83
C GLY A 44 4.27 0.20 11.31
N GLU A 45 3.16 -0.43 10.93
CA GLU A 45 2.85 -1.83 11.22
C GLU A 45 3.82 -2.76 10.49
N LEU A 46 4.07 -2.54 9.19
CA LEU A 46 5.12 -3.22 8.44
C LEU A 46 6.50 -3.06 9.09
N CYS A 47 6.86 -1.86 9.56
CA CYS A 47 8.13 -1.66 10.27
C CYS A 47 8.24 -2.54 11.53
N ASN A 48 7.14 -2.72 12.27
CA ASN A 48 7.14 -3.58 13.45
C ASN A 48 7.33 -5.05 13.07
N GLU A 49 6.66 -5.54 12.02
CA GLU A 49 6.81 -6.92 11.56
C GLU A 49 8.19 -7.19 10.95
N VAL A 50 8.76 -6.22 10.23
CA VAL A 50 10.15 -6.31 9.73
C VAL A 50 11.12 -6.44 10.90
N LEU A 51 11.03 -5.56 11.91
CA LEU A 51 11.89 -5.64 13.12
C LEU A 51 11.73 -6.98 13.85
N ALA A 52 10.51 -7.50 13.93
CA ALA A 52 10.24 -8.82 14.50
C ALA A 52 10.87 -9.95 13.68
N SER A 53 10.85 -9.84 12.35
CA SER A 53 11.40 -10.86 11.43
C SER A 53 12.93 -10.93 11.46
N VAL A 54 13.62 -9.81 11.68
CA VAL A 54 15.09 -9.75 11.75
C VAL A 54 15.66 -9.89 13.17
N GLY A 55 14.79 -10.01 14.18
CA GLY A 55 15.19 -10.26 15.57
C GLY A 55 15.55 -9.01 16.40
N ASP A 56 15.31 -7.80 15.87
CA ASP A 56 15.65 -6.53 16.52
C ASP A 56 14.48 -5.92 17.32
N GLN A 57 13.35 -6.63 17.44
CA GLN A 57 12.21 -6.19 18.22
C GLN A 57 12.47 -6.32 19.73
N ARG A 58 12.06 -5.32 20.51
CA ARG A 58 12.13 -5.36 21.99
C ARG A 58 11.35 -6.55 22.54
N LYS A 59 11.98 -7.32 23.44
CA LYS A 59 11.41 -8.56 24.03
C LYS A 59 10.05 -8.35 24.69
N ASP A 60 9.83 -7.18 25.29
CA ASP A 60 8.58 -6.81 25.96
C ASP A 60 7.39 -6.68 24.98
N LYS A 61 7.65 -6.59 23.67
CA LYS A 61 6.65 -6.53 22.60
C LYS A 61 6.36 -7.89 21.94
N LEU A 62 7.05 -8.97 22.33
CA LEU A 62 6.87 -10.32 21.76
C LEU A 62 5.63 -11.05 22.28
N ASN A 63 4.97 -10.53 23.32
CA ASN A 63 3.89 -11.25 23.98
C ASN A 63 2.56 -11.05 23.22
N GLY A 64 2.13 -12.10 22.50
CA GLY A 64 0.73 -12.31 22.14
C GLY A 64 0.25 -11.84 20.76
N LYS A 65 1.12 -11.28 19.91
CA LYS A 65 0.76 -10.98 18.51
C LYS A 65 1.19 -12.11 17.57
N THR A 66 0.22 -12.61 16.79
CA THR A 66 0.50 -13.42 15.60
C THR A 66 1.17 -12.52 14.58
N ARG A 67 2.33 -12.94 14.08
CA ARG A 67 3.09 -12.20 13.06
C ARG A 67 2.41 -12.36 11.70
N ASP A 68 2.33 -11.29 10.93
CA ASP A 68 1.75 -11.30 9.60
C ASP A 68 2.50 -10.37 8.63
N LEU A 69 3.79 -10.65 8.43
CA LEU A 69 4.63 -9.84 7.54
C LEU A 69 4.04 -9.75 6.12
N GLU A 70 3.46 -10.83 5.60
CA GLU A 70 2.85 -10.87 4.26
C GLU A 70 1.63 -9.95 4.18
N GLY A 71 0.76 -9.98 5.19
CA GLY A 71 -0.39 -9.08 5.33
C GLY A 71 0.03 -7.61 5.37
N GLU A 72 1.00 -7.26 6.21
CA GLU A 72 1.46 -5.87 6.33
C GLU A 72 2.08 -5.32 5.04
N PHE A 73 2.76 -6.17 4.25
CA PHE A 73 3.21 -5.78 2.90
C PHE A 73 2.03 -5.49 1.98
N ALA A 74 0.99 -6.33 2.03
CA ALA A 74 -0.21 -6.16 1.21
C ALA A 74 -0.98 -4.88 1.60
N ASP A 75 -1.13 -4.59 2.89
CA ASP A 75 -1.84 -3.41 3.39
C ASP A 75 -1.18 -2.11 2.93
N VAL A 76 0.16 -2.02 3.01
CA VAL A 76 0.91 -0.88 2.47
C VAL A 76 0.64 -0.68 0.97
N VAL A 77 0.64 -1.76 0.18
CA VAL A 77 0.37 -1.68 -1.27
C VAL A 77 -1.06 -1.23 -1.54
N ILE A 78 -2.04 -1.79 -0.85
CA ILE A 78 -3.46 -1.47 -1.02
C ILE A 78 -3.70 0.01 -0.68
N VAL A 79 -3.21 0.48 0.48
CA VAL A 79 -3.45 1.86 0.91
C VAL A 79 -2.71 2.87 0.02
N ALA A 80 -1.52 2.52 -0.50
CA ALA A 80 -0.83 3.34 -1.49
C ALA A 80 -1.66 3.49 -2.78
N PHE A 81 -2.30 2.42 -3.26
CA PHE A 81 -3.17 2.47 -4.44
C PHE A 81 -4.46 3.25 -4.17
N MET A 82 -5.03 3.12 -2.97
CA MET A 82 -6.18 3.93 -2.54
C MET A 82 -5.83 5.42 -2.47
N LEU A 83 -4.63 5.78 -2.02
CA LEU A 83 -4.14 7.17 -2.05
C LEU A 83 -4.00 7.67 -3.49
N ALA A 84 -3.41 6.87 -4.38
CA ALA A 84 -3.31 7.22 -5.80
C ALA A 84 -4.70 7.47 -6.42
N LYS A 85 -5.69 6.61 -6.11
CA LYS A 85 -7.08 6.78 -6.52
C LYS A 85 -7.69 8.08 -5.98
N ALA A 86 -7.51 8.37 -4.69
CA ALA A 86 -8.01 9.60 -4.08
C ALA A 86 -7.40 10.87 -4.70
N MET A 87 -6.19 10.77 -5.27
CA MET A 87 -5.51 11.85 -5.98
C MET A 87 -5.78 11.85 -7.50
N ASN A 88 -6.67 10.98 -8.00
CA ASN A 88 -6.95 10.80 -9.42
C ASN A 88 -5.70 10.45 -10.27
N ILE A 89 -4.79 9.65 -9.71
CA ILE A 89 -3.59 9.19 -10.38
C ILE A 89 -3.86 7.82 -11.03
N ASP A 90 -3.61 7.70 -12.34
CA ASP A 90 -3.50 6.40 -13.00
C ASP A 90 -2.17 5.74 -12.60
N ILE A 91 -2.23 4.98 -11.51
CA ILE A 91 -1.07 4.30 -10.94
C ILE A 91 -0.51 3.22 -11.87
N GLY A 92 -1.35 2.57 -12.69
CA GLY A 92 -0.93 1.55 -13.64
C GLY A 92 0.00 2.13 -14.71
N THR A 93 -0.43 3.23 -15.33
CA THR A 93 0.40 3.95 -16.31
C THR A 93 1.66 4.54 -15.66
N ALA A 94 1.56 5.09 -14.44
CA ALA A 94 2.71 5.64 -13.72
C ALA A 94 3.77 4.57 -13.42
N LEU A 95 3.35 3.38 -12.95
CA LEU A 95 4.23 2.24 -12.69
C LEU A 95 4.90 1.76 -13.99
N ALA A 96 4.14 1.56 -15.06
CA ALA A 96 4.68 1.14 -16.35
C ALA A 96 5.77 2.09 -16.87
N LYS A 97 5.53 3.41 -16.79
CA LYS A 97 6.51 4.44 -17.14
C LYS A 97 7.76 4.36 -16.27
N LYS A 98 7.58 4.27 -14.94
CA LYS A 98 8.70 4.22 -13.99
C LYS A 98 9.57 2.98 -14.19
N ILE A 99 8.96 1.82 -14.40
CA ILE A 99 9.66 0.55 -14.67
C ILE A 99 10.47 0.65 -15.97
N LYS A 100 9.90 1.20 -17.05
CA LYS A 100 10.61 1.43 -18.31
C LYS A 100 11.86 2.29 -18.08
N THR A 101 11.74 3.41 -17.38
CA THR A 101 12.87 4.30 -17.06
C THR A 101 13.95 3.59 -16.22
N ILE A 102 13.58 2.75 -15.26
CA ILE A 102 14.56 1.99 -14.45
C ILE A 102 15.32 0.99 -15.32
N LYS A 103 14.62 0.24 -16.18
CA LYS A 103 15.25 -0.71 -17.12
C LYS A 103 16.22 -0.01 -18.07
N GLU A 104 15.82 1.13 -18.63
CA GLU A 104 16.69 1.93 -19.51
C GLU A 104 17.94 2.46 -18.80
N LYS A 105 17.86 2.76 -17.49
CA LYS A 105 19.02 3.18 -16.70
C LYS A 105 19.98 2.04 -16.42
N HIS A 106 19.48 0.88 -16.00
CA HIS A 106 20.32 -0.29 -15.72
C HIS A 106 21.04 -0.78 -16.97
N ASN A 107 20.38 -0.75 -18.14
CA ASN A 107 21.00 -1.14 -19.41
C ASN A 107 22.11 -0.19 -19.89
N LYS A 108 22.25 1.00 -19.31
CA LYS A 108 23.35 1.94 -19.60
C LYS A 108 24.54 1.79 -18.65
N GLN A 109 24.38 1.03 -17.57
CA GLN A 109 25.41 0.77 -16.57
C GLN A 109 26.04 -0.63 -16.72
N LEU A 110 25.55 -1.42 -17.67
CA LEU A 110 26.12 -2.67 -18.17
C LEU A 110 26.73 -2.40 -19.56
#